data_AF-A0A5C4XI73-F1
#
_entry.id   AF-A0A5C4XI73-F1
#
_cell.length_a   1.000
_cell.length_b   1.000
_cell.length_c   1.000
_cell.angle_alpha   90.00
_cell.angle_beta   90.00
_cell.angle_gamma   90.00
#
_symmetry.space_group_name_H-M   'P 1'
#
loop_
_entity.id
_entity.type
_entity.pdbx_description
1 polymer ?
#
loop_
_entity_poly.entity_id
_entity_poly.type
_entity_poly.pdbx_seq_one_letter_code
_entity_poly.pdbx_strand_id
1 'polypeptide(L)'
;MKANDVLLCLSLEEQRQSDIRDRLTKRGHVPSMAYLRKTLRKFAADGLVVMRKAENGGCFYRLAEGEAVEAALDSAWDTQRSAISSGGRT
;
A
#
# COMPACT_ATOMS: atom_id res chain seq x y z
N MET A 1 -11.95 -1.05 -0.14
CA MET A 1 -10.50 -0.87 0.12
C MET A 1 -10.01 0.27 -0.73
N LYS A 2 -9.45 1.31 -0.12
CA LYS A 2 -8.90 2.48 -0.79
C LYS A 2 -7.44 2.20 -1.18
N ALA A 3 -6.89 2.98 -2.12
CA ALA A 3 -5.47 2.88 -2.46
C ALA A 3 -4.58 3.17 -1.23
N ASN A 4 -5.01 4.09 -0.37
CA ASN A 4 -4.35 4.46 0.88
C ASN A 4 -4.11 3.26 1.80
N ASP A 5 -5.08 2.33 1.90
CA ASP A 5 -4.94 1.11 2.72
C ASP A 5 -3.77 0.24 2.24
N VAL A 6 -3.54 0.19 0.93
CA VAL A 6 -2.41 -0.52 0.33
C VAL A 6 -1.10 0.18 0.67
N LEU A 7 -1.04 1.52 0.55
CA LEU A 7 0.15 2.31 0.87
C LEU A 7 0.56 2.12 2.35
N LEU A 8 -0.41 2.19 3.27
CA LEU A 8 -0.22 2.00 4.71
C LEU A 8 0.10 0.55 5.12
N CYS A 9 0.01 -0.40 4.20
CA CYS A 9 0.42 -1.80 4.41
C CYS A 9 1.83 -2.10 3.90
N LEU A 10 2.43 -1.18 3.14
CA LEU A 10 3.80 -1.31 2.66
C LEU A 10 4.80 -0.97 3.76
N SER A 11 6.00 -1.53 3.63
CA SER A 11 7.13 -1.30 4.52
C SER A 11 8.32 -0.78 3.72
N LEU A 12 9.30 -0.24 4.44
CA LEU A 12 10.62 0.10 3.89
C LEU A 12 11.40 -1.14 3.44
N GLU A 13 11.10 -2.30 4.00
CA GLU A 13 11.65 -3.59 3.58
C GLU A 13 10.95 -4.15 2.32
N GLU A 14 11.70 -4.91 1.52
CA GLU A 14 11.20 -5.61 0.33
C GLU A 14 10.18 -6.69 0.70
N GLN A 15 9.02 -6.66 0.04
CA GLN A 15 7.93 -7.61 0.27
C GLN A 15 7.41 -8.19 -1.02
N ARG A 16 6.92 -9.44 -0.97
CA ARG A 16 6.19 -10.03 -2.11
C ARG A 16 4.75 -9.53 -2.11
N GLN A 17 4.12 -9.59 -3.29
CA GLN A 17 2.69 -9.26 -3.43
C GLN A 17 1.79 -10.13 -2.55
N SER A 18 2.17 -11.41 -2.33
CA SER A 18 1.48 -12.32 -1.41
C SER A 18 1.46 -11.76 0.01
N ASP A 19 2.62 -11.31 0.48
CA ASP A 19 2.81 -10.87 1.87
C ASP A 19 2.02 -9.58 2.12
N ILE A 20 2.02 -8.67 1.14
CA ILE A 20 1.22 -7.44 1.16
C ILE A 20 -0.28 -7.77 1.20
N ARG A 21 -0.74 -8.73 0.38
CA ARG A 21 -2.15 -9.17 0.39
C ARG A 21 -2.52 -9.78 1.73
N ASP A 22 -1.66 -10.59 2.31
CA ASP A 22 -1.93 -11.26 3.58
C ASP A 22 -2.01 -10.24 4.72
N ARG A 23 -1.16 -9.19 4.71
CA ARG A 23 -1.26 -8.05 5.63
C ARG A 23 -2.57 -7.28 5.46
N LEU A 24 -2.99 -7.01 4.22
CA LEU A 24 -4.28 -6.39 3.92
C LEU A 24 -5.45 -7.25 4.43
N THR A 25 -5.36 -8.56 4.24
CA THR A 25 -6.37 -9.54 4.69
C THR A 25 -6.48 -9.56 6.22
N LYS A 26 -5.35 -9.51 6.94
CA LYS A 26 -5.33 -9.36 8.41
C LYS A 26 -5.98 -8.07 8.90
N ARG A 27 -5.99 -7.01 8.08
CA ARG A 27 -6.71 -5.75 8.37
C ARG A 27 -8.18 -5.77 7.91
N GLY A 28 -8.70 -6.91 7.47
CA GLY A 28 -10.09 -7.07 7.02
C GLY A 28 -10.32 -6.71 5.54
N HIS A 29 -9.27 -6.46 4.76
CA HIS A 29 -9.38 -6.20 3.32
C HIS A 29 -9.03 -7.45 2.51
N VAL A 30 -9.93 -7.88 1.62
CA VAL A 30 -9.67 -9.03 0.73
C VAL A 30 -9.53 -8.56 -0.73
N PRO A 31 -8.42 -7.90 -1.10
CA PRO A 31 -8.25 -7.43 -2.46
C PRO A 31 -7.95 -8.57 -3.43
N SER A 32 -8.46 -8.43 -4.65
CA SER A 32 -8.01 -9.27 -5.75
C SER A 32 -6.54 -9.00 -6.07
N MET A 33 -5.79 -10.05 -6.45
CA MET A 33 -4.39 -9.90 -6.87
C MET A 33 -4.24 -8.97 -8.07
N ALA A 34 -5.23 -8.95 -8.98
CA ALA A 34 -5.24 -8.04 -10.12
C ALA A 34 -5.33 -6.57 -9.68
N TYR A 35 -6.22 -6.27 -8.71
CA TYR A 35 -6.32 -4.93 -8.15
C TYR A 35 -5.05 -4.53 -7.42
N LEU A 36 -4.50 -5.41 -6.56
CA LEU A 36 -3.27 -5.14 -5.83
C LEU A 36 -2.11 -4.83 -6.77
N ARG A 37 -1.93 -5.63 -7.83
CA ARG A 37 -0.90 -5.39 -8.85
C ARG A 37 -1.07 -4.05 -9.56
N LYS A 38 -2.30 -3.70 -9.93
CA LYS A 38 -2.59 -2.41 -10.59
C LYS A 38 -2.23 -1.24 -9.68
N THR A 39 -2.61 -1.31 -8.40
CA THR A 39 -2.33 -0.28 -7.41
C THR A 39 -0.83 -0.15 -7.15
N LEU A 40 -0.11 -1.24 -6.97
CA LEU A 40 1.34 -1.22 -6.77
C LEU A 40 2.10 -0.67 -7.97
N ARG A 41 1.67 -0.98 -9.19
CA ARG A 41 2.24 -0.38 -10.41
C ARG A 41 1.99 1.11 -10.49
N LYS A 42 0.79 1.56 -10.10
CA LYS A 42 0.48 2.99 -10.04
C LYS A 42 1.40 3.70 -9.04
N PHE A 43 1.54 3.17 -7.84
CA PHE A 43 2.46 3.74 -6.85
C PHE A 43 3.92 3.73 -7.28
N ALA A 44 4.34 2.72 -8.05
CA ALA A 44 5.68 2.72 -8.62
C ALA A 44 5.86 3.80 -9.70
N ALA A 45 4.83 4.04 -10.53
CA ALA A 45 4.84 5.14 -11.50
C ALA A 45 4.83 6.52 -10.83
N ASP A 46 4.12 6.64 -9.70
CA ASP A 46 4.03 7.88 -8.90
C ASP A 46 5.29 8.10 -8.02
N GLY A 47 6.29 7.21 -8.08
CA GLY A 47 7.52 7.31 -7.29
C GLY A 47 7.37 6.97 -5.81
N LEU A 48 6.20 6.46 -5.39
CA LEU A 48 5.91 6.14 -3.99
C LEU A 48 6.44 4.76 -3.56
N VAL A 49 6.65 3.87 -4.53
CA VAL A 49 7.03 2.47 -4.30
C VAL A 49 8.13 2.08 -5.27
N VAL A 50 9.16 1.41 -4.77
CA VAL A 50 10.19 0.81 -5.61
C VAL A 50 9.82 -0.64 -5.90
N MET A 51 9.84 -1.00 -7.19
CA MET A 51 9.67 -2.38 -7.64
C MET A 51 11.01 -2.96 -8.05
N ARG A 52 11.38 -4.11 -7.48
CA ARG A 52 12.52 -4.91 -7.91
C ARG A 52 12.02 -6.21 -8.51
N LYS A 53 12.50 -6.53 -9.72
CA LYS A 53 12.27 -7.83 -10.35
C LYS A 53 13.43 -8.76 -10.00
N ALA A 54 13.13 -9.91 -9.41
CA ALA A 54 14.11 -10.95 -9.17
C ALA A 54 14.28 -11.85 -10.39
N GLU A 55 15.43 -12.51 -10.48
CA GLU A 55 15.79 -13.39 -11.60
C GLU A 55 14.83 -14.57 -11.77
N ASN A 56 14.23 -15.04 -10.67
CA ASN A 56 13.19 -16.08 -10.69
C ASN A 56 11.80 -15.60 -11.17
N GLY A 57 11.71 -14.36 -11.67
CA GLY A 57 10.46 -13.76 -12.13
C GLY A 57 9.58 -13.18 -11.01
N GLY A 58 10.01 -13.25 -9.75
CA GLY A 58 9.32 -12.62 -8.62
C GLY A 58 9.41 -11.09 -8.67
N CYS A 59 8.35 -10.41 -8.25
CA CYS A 59 8.35 -8.96 -8.03
C CYS A 59 8.31 -8.66 -6.53
N PHE A 60 9.27 -7.85 -6.08
CA PHE A 60 9.37 -7.33 -4.74
C PHE A 60 9.03 -5.84 -4.74
N TYR A 61 8.37 -5.38 -3.69
CA TYR A 61 7.90 -4.01 -3.53
C TYR A 61 8.33 -3.49 -2.16
N ARG A 62 8.82 -2.25 -2.12
CA ARG A 62 9.08 -1.50 -0.89
C ARG A 62 8.64 -0.06 -1.05
N LEU A 63 8.36 0.63 0.04
CA LEU A 63 8.19 2.09 0.00
C LEU A 63 9.48 2.73 -0.52
N ALA A 64 9.30 3.74 -1.37
CA ALA A 64 10.39 4.64 -1.71
C ALA A 64 10.73 5.52 -0.50
N GLU A 65 11.80 6.30 -0.61
CA GLU A 65 12.23 7.26 0.41
C GLU A 65 12.06 8.68 -0.14
N GLY A 66 11.71 9.62 0.73
CA GLY A 66 11.63 11.05 0.41
C GLY A 66 10.28 11.70 0.78
N GLU A 67 10.28 13.03 0.69
CA GLU A 67 9.17 13.89 1.12
C GLU A 67 7.83 13.54 0.47
N ALA A 68 7.83 13.17 -0.81
CA ALA A 68 6.61 12.77 -1.51
C ALA A 68 5.96 11.51 -0.93
N VAL A 69 6.76 10.58 -0.41
CA VAL A 69 6.27 9.35 0.24
C VAL A 69 5.71 9.68 1.61
N GLU A 70 6.41 10.51 2.37
CA GLU A 70 5.95 10.97 3.70
C GLU A 70 4.63 11.72 3.59
N ALA A 71 4.50 12.66 2.64
CA ALA A 71 3.26 13.38 2.39
C ALA A 71 2.10 12.46 1.97
N ALA A 72 2.39 11.43 1.14
CA ALA A 72 1.38 10.46 0.74
C ALA A 72 0.95 9.56 1.92
N LEU A 73 1.88 9.18 2.79
CA LEU A 73 1.59 8.42 4.02
C LEU A 73 0.80 9.26 5.02
N ASP A 74 1.14 10.53 5.19
CA ASP A 74 0.44 11.46 6.09
C ASP A 74 -1.00 11.69 5.62
N SER A 75 -1.19 11.97 4.33
CA SER A 75 -2.53 12.08 3.72
C SER A 75 -3.34 10.78 3.84
N ALA A 76 -2.69 9.62 3.71
CA ALA A 76 -3.33 8.33 3.89
C ALA A 76 -3.77 8.12 5.36
N TRP A 77 -2.93 8.51 6.32
CA TRP A 77 -3.24 8.47 7.75
C TRP A 77 -4.38 9.40 8.14
N ASP A 78 -4.37 10.64 7.64
CA ASP A 78 -5.44 11.61 7.87
C ASP A 78 -6.79 11.10 7.34
N THR A 79 -6.79 10.52 6.13
CA THR A 79 -7.99 9.92 5.56
C THR A 79 -8.54 8.79 6.43
N GLN A 80 -7.65 7.96 7.00
CA GLN A 80 -8.05 6.86 7.89
C GLN A 80 -8.58 7.40 9.23
N ARG A 81 -7.92 8.41 9.81
CA ARG A 81 -8.32 9.07 11.06
C ARG A 81 -9.67 9.77 10.94
N SER A 82 -9.91 10.50 9.84
CA SER A 82 -11.21 11.12 9.56
C SER A 82 -12.32 10.09 9.37
N ALA A 83 -12.03 8.94 8.75
CA ALA A 83 -12.99 7.85 8.62
C ALA A 83 -13.40 7.30 10.00
N ILE A 84 -12.44 7.15 10.92
CA ILE A 84 -12.69 6.70 12.30
C ILE A 84 -13.51 7.75 13.08
N SER A 85 -13.20 9.04 12.94
CA SER A 85 -13.93 10.10 13.66
C SER A 85 -15.36 10.33 13.12
N SER A 86 -15.62 9.99 11.86
CA SER A 86 -16.96 10.07 11.24
C SER A 86 -17.88 8.88 11.54
N GLY A 87 -17.34 7.78 12.09
CA GLY A 87 -18.11 6.57 12.42
C GLY A 87 -18.79 6.57 13.79
N GLY A 88 -18.66 7.66 14.56
CA GLY A 88 -19.29 7.84 15.88
C GLY A 88 -20.54 8.71 15.83
N ARG A 89 -21.54 8.37 15.01
CA ARG A 89 -22.91 8.90 15.11
C ARG A 89 -23.87 8.06 14.26
N THR A 90 -24.46 7.04 14.88
CA THR A 90 -25.90 6.74 15.00
C THR A 90 -26.06 5.37 15.61
#